data_AF-A0A5C8JKA7-F1
#
_entry.id   AF-A0A5C8JKA7-F1
#
_cell.length_a   1.000
_cell.length_b   1.000
_cell.length_c   1.000
_cell.angle_alpha   90.00
_cell.angle_beta   90.00
_cell.angle_gamma   90.00
#
_symmetry.space_group_name_H-M   'P 1'
#
loop_
_entity.id
_entity.type
_entity.pdbx_description
1 polymer ?
#
loop_
_entity_poly.entity_id
_entity_poly.type
_entity_poly.pdbx_seq_one_letter_code
_entity_poly.pdbx_strand_id
1 'polypeptide(L)'
;MDKIIVNFSDGTSKTFHEGQIVIPWKKSGKNVSTAEPYTLWVHPDYELIPSFMEMLVNCDFFYELETPKICYASNSVVKVEVI
;
A
#
# COMPACT_ATOMS: atom_id res chain seq x y z
N MET A 1 12.05 8.03 10.60
CA MET A 1 10.94 7.12 10.29
C MET A 1 10.25 7.75 9.13
N ASP A 2 10.59 7.27 7.95
CA ASP A 2 10.14 7.88 6.71
C ASP A 2 8.66 7.55 6.52
N LYS A 3 7.93 8.53 6.01
CA LYS A 3 6.48 8.47 5.88
C LYS A 3 6.09 8.97 4.52
N ILE A 4 4.97 8.43 4.03
CA ILE A 4 4.34 8.90 2.82
C ILE A 4 2.87 9.20 3.08
N ILE A 5 2.35 10.22 2.41
CA ILE A 5 0.92 10.44 2.27
C ILE A 5 0.50 9.88 0.91
N VAL A 6 -0.49 9.00 0.95
CA VAL A 6 -1.12 8.40 -0.21
C VAL A 6 -2.49 9.03 -0.35
N ASN A 7 -2.76 9.63 -1.50
CA ASN A 7 -4.05 10.23 -1.82
C ASN A 7 -4.81 9.32 -2.76
N PHE A 8 -6.09 9.15 -2.49
CA PHE A 8 -6.98 8.30 -3.24
C PHE A 8 -7.95 9.11 -4.10
N SER A 9 -8.51 8.47 -5.13
CA SER A 9 -9.42 9.10 -6.09
C SER A 9 -10.76 9.55 -5.47
N ASP A 10 -11.11 9.06 -4.28
CA ASP A 10 -12.27 9.51 -3.51
C ASP A 10 -12.00 10.80 -2.71
N GLY A 11 -10.80 11.37 -2.83
CA GLY A 11 -10.37 12.57 -2.11
C GLY A 11 -9.87 12.30 -0.69
N THR A 12 -9.87 11.05 -0.24
CA THR A 12 -9.28 10.69 1.06
C THR A 12 -7.78 10.53 0.95
N SER A 13 -7.10 10.60 2.10
CA SER A 13 -5.66 10.43 2.19
C SER A 13 -5.32 9.54 3.38
N LYS A 14 -4.24 8.77 3.24
CA LYS A 14 -3.73 7.90 4.29
C LYS A 14 -2.22 8.03 4.40
N THR A 15 -1.71 8.08 5.62
CA THR A 15 -0.27 8.04 5.88
C THR A 15 0.19 6.60 6.06
N PHE A 16 1.27 6.24 5.39
CA PHE A 16 2.02 5.01 5.58
C PHE A 16 3.43 5.32 6.08
N HIS A 17 4.05 4.37 6.77
CA HIS A 17 5.39 4.55 7.33
C HIS A 17 6.29 3.33 7.09
N GLU A 18 7.60 3.55 7.18
CA GLU A 18 8.59 2.48 7.17
C GLU A 18 8.26 1.40 8.21
N GLY A 19 8.46 0.13 7.82
CA GLY A 19 8.23 -1.04 8.65
C GLY A 19 6.76 -1.43 8.80
N GLN A 20 5.83 -0.63 8.26
CA GLN A 20 4.41 -0.95 8.29
C GLN A 20 4.13 -2.19 7.44
N ILE A 21 3.32 -3.11 7.97
CA ILE A 21 2.91 -4.32 7.27
C ILE A 21 1.58 -4.10 6.59
N VAL A 22 1.58 -4.30 5.27
CA VAL A 22 0.41 -4.26 4.41
C VAL A 22 0.12 -5.66 3.90
N ILE A 23 -1.15 -6.05 3.89
CA ILE A 23 -1.60 -7.34 3.38
C ILE A 23 -2.28 -7.12 2.03
N PRO A 24 -1.68 -7.62 0.93
CA PRO A 24 -2.30 -7.54 -0.38
C PRO A 24 -3.40 -8.59 -0.55
N TRP A 25 -4.43 -8.26 -1.30
CA TRP A 25 -5.41 -9.21 -1.85
C TRP A 25 -5.07 -9.48 -3.31
N LYS A 26 -5.04 -10.76 -3.66
CA LYS A 26 -4.86 -11.22 -5.04
C LYS A 26 -6.10 -11.94 -5.53
N LYS A 27 -6.48 -11.64 -6.76
CA LYS A 27 -7.52 -12.37 -7.48
C LYS A 27 -6.90 -13.59 -8.15
N SER A 28 -7.50 -14.76 -7.93
CA SER A 28 -7.16 -16.00 -8.63
C SER A 28 -8.42 -16.59 -9.25
N GLY A 29 -8.62 -16.32 -10.55
CA GLY A 29 -9.84 -16.68 -11.27
C GLY A 29 -11.07 -15.97 -10.69
N LYS A 30 -11.98 -16.75 -10.08
CA LYS A 30 -13.19 -16.25 -9.41
C LYS A 30 -13.03 -16.09 -7.89
N ASN A 31 -11.87 -16.45 -7.35
CA ASN A 31 -11.59 -16.41 -5.93
C ASN A 31 -10.73 -15.18 -5.58
N VAL A 32 -10.84 -14.74 -4.34
CA VAL A 32 -10.03 -13.68 -3.75
C VAL A 32 -9.37 -14.25 -2.49
N SER A 33 -8.06 -14.07 -2.36
CA SER A 33 -7.30 -14.52 -1.20
C SER A 33 -6.24 -13.49 -0.84
N THR A 34 -5.82 -13.51 0.42
CA THR A 34 -4.67 -12.71 0.87
C THR A 34 -3.39 -13.27 0.25
N ALA A 35 -2.48 -12.38 -0.10
CA ALA A 35 -1.11 -12.72 -0.47
C ALA A 35 -0.20 -12.70 0.77
N GLU A 36 1.09 -12.97 0.55
CA GLU A 36 2.10 -12.81 1.59
C GLU A 36 2.12 -11.35 2.11
N PRO A 37 2.25 -11.15 3.43
CA PRO A 37 2.43 -9.82 4.00
C PRO A 37 3.62 -9.09 3.37
N TYR A 38 3.45 -7.81 3.10
CA TYR A 38 4.49 -6.95 2.56
C TYR A 38 4.88 -5.89 3.59
N THR A 39 6.16 -5.85 3.95
CA THR A 39 6.71 -4.84 4.87
C THR A 39 7.28 -3.69 4.07
N LEU A 40 6.79 -2.47 4.32
CA LEU A 40 7.31 -1.28 3.64
C LEU A 40 8.76 -1.01 4.06
N TRP A 41 9.63 -0.83 3.08
CA TRP A 41 11.07 -0.62 3.26
C TRP A 41 11.52 0.71 2.64
N VAL A 42 12.59 1.29 3.17
CA VAL A 42 13.14 2.56 2.71
C VAL A 42 14.20 2.32 1.63
N HIS A 43 14.00 2.93 0.46
CA HIS A 43 15.00 3.01 -0.59
C HIS A 43 16.01 4.12 -0.27
N PRO A 44 17.34 3.90 -0.42
CA PRO A 44 18.35 4.89 -0.06
C PRO A 44 18.18 6.27 -0.71
N ASP A 45 17.78 6.31 -1.98
CA ASP A 45 17.69 7.56 -2.77
C ASP A 45 16.28 8.12 -2.94
N TYR A 46 15.25 7.31 -2.67
CA TYR A 46 13.86 7.61 -3.03
C TYR A 46 12.88 7.33 -1.89
N GLU A 47 13.42 7.10 -0.70
CA GLU A 47 12.66 6.87 0.52
C GLU A 47 11.64 5.74 0.37
N LEU A 48 10.42 5.92 0.88
CA LEU A 48 9.40 4.87 0.93
C LEU A 48 8.62 4.70 -0.39
N ILE A 49 8.78 5.61 -1.36
CA ILE A 49 7.99 5.61 -2.60
C ILE A 49 8.19 4.31 -3.40
N PRO A 50 9.43 3.85 -3.70
CA PRO A 50 9.62 2.63 -4.48
C PRO A 50 9.00 1.40 -3.84
N SER A 51 9.17 1.25 -2.53
CA SER A 51 8.57 0.14 -1.77
C SER A 51 7.05 0.14 -1.88
N PHE A 52 6.42 1.31 -1.74
CA PHE A 52 4.97 1.41 -1.87
C PHE A 52 4.49 1.14 -3.30
N MET A 53 5.20 1.65 -4.31
CA MET A 53 4.89 1.38 -5.72
C MET A 53 5.03 -0.10 -6.09
N GLU A 54 6.07 -0.77 -5.59
CA GLU A 54 6.27 -2.21 -5.78
C GLU A 54 5.09 -3.02 -5.21
N MET A 55 4.59 -2.66 -4.03
CA MET A 55 3.40 -3.27 -3.46
C MET A 55 2.17 -3.06 -4.36
N LEU A 56 1.93 -1.82 -4.83
CA LEU A 56 0.76 -1.49 -5.64
C LEU A 56 0.70 -2.27 -6.95
N VAL A 57 1.83 -2.42 -7.67
CA VAL A 57 1.86 -3.15 -8.95
C VAL A 57 1.62 -4.65 -8.80
N ASN A 58 1.71 -5.18 -7.57
CA ASN A 58 1.59 -6.60 -7.27
C ASN A 58 0.23 -6.99 -6.67
N CYS A 59 -0.73 -6.07 -6.53
CA CYS A 59 -2.06 -6.38 -5.98
C CYS A 59 -3.18 -5.49 -6.51
N ASP A 60 -4.40 -6.02 -6.53
CA ASP A 60 -5.60 -5.25 -6.90
C ASP A 60 -6.12 -4.42 -5.73
N PHE A 61 -6.04 -4.99 -4.52
CA PHE A 61 -6.46 -4.36 -3.28
C PHE A 61 -5.48 -4.68 -2.15
N PHE A 62 -5.47 -3.88 -1.09
CA PHE A 62 -4.61 -4.08 0.07
C PHE A 62 -5.22 -3.48 1.34
N TYR A 63 -4.75 -3.93 2.51
CA TYR A 63 -5.15 -3.36 3.79
C TYR A 63 -4.00 -3.38 4.80
N GLU A 64 -4.08 -2.53 5.81
CA GLU A 64 -3.08 -2.47 6.89
C GLU A 64 -3.30 -3.61 7.88
N LEU A 65 -2.26 -4.38 8.20
CA LEU A 65 -2.38 -5.50 9.15
C LEU A 65 -2.93 -5.04 10.51
N GLU A 66 -2.51 -3.86 10.98
CA GLU A 66 -2.93 -3.28 12.25
C GLU A 66 -4.39 -2.80 12.25
N THR A 67 -4.92 -2.43 11.08
CA THR A 67 -6.29 -1.93 10.93
C THR A 67 -6.99 -2.61 9.75
N PRO A 68 -7.37 -3.90 9.87
CA PRO A 68 -7.93 -4.70 8.77
C PRO A 68 -9.39 -4.36 8.44
N LYS A 69 -9.84 -3.15 8.77
CA LYS A 69 -11.23 -2.68 8.60
C LYS A 69 -11.44 -1.93 7.28
N ILE A 70 -10.35 -1.45 6.67
CA ILE A 70 -10.39 -0.65 5.45
C ILE A 70 -9.53 -1.35 4.41
N CYS A 71 -10.12 -1.58 3.23
CA CYS A 71 -9.43 -2.15 2.09
C CYS A 71 -9.32 -1.07 1.02
N TYR A 72 -8.12 -0.83 0.55
CA TYR A 72 -7.79 0.17 -0.46
C TYR A 72 -7.64 -0.52 -1.81
N ALA A 73 -8.11 0.12 -2.88
CA ALA A 73 -7.87 -0.34 -4.24
C ALA A 73 -6.53 0.24 -4.73
N SER A 74 -5.66 -0.59 -5.28
CA SER A 74 -4.36 -0.09 -5.80
C SER A 74 -4.55 0.93 -6.91
N ASN A 75 -5.59 0.76 -7.73
CA ASN A 75 -5.92 1.65 -8.83
C ASN A 75 -6.59 2.97 -8.39
N SER A 76 -6.96 3.13 -7.12
CA SER A 76 -7.50 4.39 -6.62
C SER A 76 -6.41 5.31 -6.08
N VAL A 77 -5.16 4.85 -5.96
CA VAL A 77 -4.03 5.71 -5.58
C VAL A 77 -3.72 6.67 -6.73
N VAL A 78 -3.87 7.97 -6.48
CA VAL A 78 -3.65 9.02 -7.50
C VAL A 78 -2.38 9.82 -7.25
N LYS A 79 -1.87 9.84 -6.01
CA LYS A 79 -0.67 10.60 -5.65
C LYS A 79 0.00 9.99 -4.42
N VAL A 80 1.33 9.91 -4.42
CA VAL A 80 2.15 9.49 -3.29
C VAL A 80 3.21 10.56 -3.05
N GLU A 81 3.35 11.00 -1.81
CA GLU A 81 4.27 12.08 -1.41
C GLU A 81 5.04 11.70 -0.15
N VAL A 82 6.32 12.00 -0.13
CA VAL A 82 7.16 11.97 1.09
C VAL A 82 6.76 13.11 2.03
N ILE A 83 6.82 12.86 3.34
CA ILE A 83 6.57 13.85 4.40
C ILE A 83 7.53 13.75 5.58
#